data_AF-A0A538M0J6-F1
#
_entry.id   AF-A0A538M0J6-F1
#
_cell.length_a   1.000
_cell.length_b   1.000
_cell.length_c   1.000
_cell.angle_alpha   90.00
_cell.angle_beta   90.00
_cell.angle_gamma   90.00
#
_symmetry.space_group_name_H-M   'P 1'
#
loop_
_entity.id
_entity.type
_entity.pdbx_description
1 polymer ?
#
loop_
_entity_poly.entity_id
_entity_poly.type
_entity_poly.pdbx_seq_one_letter_code
_entity_poly.pdbx_strand_id
1 'polypeptide(L)'
;MPFTRRNLREDLADVGSNFDGAPDLEFRLASKALELEQSGLSYQRIPPDYRFPYGHTHKEQEEVFVVVGGSGRMKLDDEIVEVKKWDVVRVPPGT
;
A
#
# COMPACT_ATOMS: atom_id res chain seq x y z
N MET A 1 9.95 -10.55 -22.32
CA MET A 1 10.50 -9.18 -22.24
C MET A 1 11.77 -9.23 -21.38
N PRO A 2 12.86 -8.51 -21.69
CA PRO A 2 14.11 -8.65 -20.94
C PRO A 2 14.04 -8.08 -19.52
N PHE A 3 13.24 -7.03 -19.25
CA PHE A 3 12.87 -6.52 -17.92
C PHE A 3 11.90 -5.33 -18.05
N THR A 4 11.26 -4.93 -16.95
CA THR A 4 10.41 -3.72 -16.87
C THR A 4 10.93 -2.78 -15.79
N ARG A 5 11.00 -1.47 -16.06
CA ARG A 5 11.43 -0.43 -15.10
C ARG A 5 10.42 0.71 -15.10
N ARG A 6 9.92 1.06 -13.91
CA ARG A 6 9.03 2.21 -13.66
C ARG A 6 9.42 2.90 -12.36
N ASN A 7 9.39 4.22 -12.33
CA ASN A 7 9.41 5.02 -11.11
C ASN A 7 7.99 5.09 -10.55
N LEU A 8 7.80 4.65 -9.29
CA LEU A 8 6.47 4.57 -8.68
C LEU A 8 5.77 5.93 -8.57
N ARG A 9 6.50 7.03 -8.38
CA ARG A 9 5.93 8.37 -8.15
C ARG A 9 5.81 9.19 -9.43
N GLU A 10 6.73 8.98 -10.38
CA GLU A 10 6.80 9.77 -11.62
C GLU A 10 6.03 9.11 -12.77
N ASP A 11 6.14 7.78 -12.94
CA ASP A 11 5.64 7.10 -14.15
C ASP A 11 4.20 6.57 -14.00
N LEU A 12 3.70 6.43 -12.77
CA LEU A 12 2.41 5.80 -12.50
C LEU A 12 1.37 6.85 -12.13
N ALA A 13 0.15 6.72 -12.64
CA ALA A 13 -0.96 7.57 -12.28
C ALA A 13 -1.29 7.43 -10.77
N ASP A 14 -1.59 8.58 -10.15
CA ASP A 14 -2.20 8.60 -8.83
C ASP A 14 -3.70 8.31 -8.96
N VAL A 15 -4.14 7.24 -8.30
CA VAL A 15 -5.55 6.85 -8.23
C VAL A 15 -6.13 7.06 -6.84
N GLY A 16 -5.43 7.79 -5.96
CA GLY A 16 -5.88 8.06 -4.60
C GLY A 16 -7.25 8.75 -4.53
N SER A 17 -7.54 9.64 -5.49
CA SER A 17 -8.84 10.31 -5.62
C SER A 17 -10.00 9.39 -5.99
N ASN A 18 -9.73 8.16 -6.44
CA ASN A 18 -10.78 7.17 -6.71
C ASN A 18 -11.32 6.54 -5.42
N PHE A 19 -10.67 6.81 -4.29
CA PHE A 19 -11.12 6.39 -2.99
C PHE A 19 -11.82 7.57 -2.31
N ASP A 20 -12.86 7.27 -1.53
CA ASP A 20 -13.57 8.24 -0.69
C ASP A 20 -12.72 8.64 0.54
N GLY A 21 -11.45 8.99 0.29
CA GLY A 21 -10.40 9.29 1.24
C GLY A 21 -10.06 10.79 1.31
N ALA A 22 -8.91 11.10 1.93
CA ALA A 22 -8.41 12.47 2.02
C ALA A 22 -8.07 13.03 0.63
N PRO A 23 -8.22 14.34 0.41
CA PRO A 23 -7.83 14.98 -0.85
C PRO A 23 -6.37 14.71 -1.27
N ASP A 24 -5.49 14.57 -0.29
CA ASP A 24 -4.04 14.37 -0.50
C ASP A 24 -3.60 12.90 -0.35
N LEU A 25 -4.56 11.96 -0.34
CA LEU A 25 -4.26 10.53 -0.38
C LEU A 25 -3.64 10.18 -1.73
N GLU A 26 -2.46 9.59 -1.72
CA GLU A 26 -1.84 9.05 -2.94
C GLU A 26 -1.90 7.53 -2.94
N PHE A 27 -2.28 6.95 -4.07
CA PHE A 27 -2.20 5.51 -4.29
C PHE A 27 -1.78 5.23 -5.72
N ARG A 28 -0.69 4.48 -5.90
CA ARG A 28 -0.16 4.16 -7.24
C ARG A 28 0.02 2.65 -7.37
N LEU A 29 -0.58 2.08 -8.41
CA LEU A 29 -0.60 0.64 -8.69
C LEU A 29 0.46 0.29 -9.73
N ALA A 30 1.43 -0.55 -9.37
CA ALA A 30 2.55 -0.90 -10.24
C ALA A 30 2.41 -2.28 -10.89
N SER A 31 1.55 -3.16 -10.37
CA SER A 31 1.50 -4.58 -10.80
C SER A 31 1.34 -4.75 -12.30
N LYS A 32 0.38 -4.05 -12.92
CA LYS A 32 0.18 -4.08 -14.38
C LYS A 32 1.33 -3.41 -15.13
N ALA A 33 1.80 -2.26 -14.64
CA ALA A 33 2.84 -1.47 -15.30
C ALA A 33 4.22 -2.15 -15.29
N LEU A 34 4.42 -3.08 -14.35
CA LEU A 34 5.62 -3.92 -14.22
C LEU A 34 5.43 -5.33 -14.81
N GLU A 35 4.24 -5.66 -15.32
CA GLU A 35 3.92 -7.00 -15.83
C GLU A 35 4.13 -8.11 -14.77
N LEU A 36 3.79 -7.83 -13.50
CA LEU A 36 3.93 -8.81 -12.42
C LEU A 36 2.90 -9.94 -12.58
N GLU A 37 3.37 -11.19 -12.54
CA GLU A 37 2.52 -12.37 -12.69
C GLU A 37 2.06 -12.96 -11.36
N GLN A 38 2.89 -12.84 -10.31
CA GLN A 38 2.70 -13.56 -9.04
C GLN A 38 2.61 -12.65 -7.82
N SER A 39 2.81 -11.34 -7.98
CA SER A 39 2.83 -10.39 -6.87
C SER A 39 2.12 -9.08 -7.23
N GLY A 40 1.68 -8.38 -6.19
CA GLY A 40 1.23 -7.01 -6.27
C GLY A 40 2.31 -6.05 -5.79
N LEU A 41 2.35 -4.85 -6.37
CA LEU A 41 3.15 -3.74 -5.83
C LEU A 41 2.34 -2.45 -5.92
N SER A 42 2.27 -1.75 -4.79
CA SER A 42 1.68 -0.41 -4.73
C SER A 42 2.57 0.54 -3.93
N TYR A 43 2.45 1.83 -4.23
CA TYR A 43 2.94 2.92 -3.39
C TYR A 43 1.74 3.68 -2.82
N GLN A 44 1.76 3.92 -1.51
CA GLN A 44 0.69 4.60 -0.81
C GLN A 44 1.28 5.71 0.05
N ARG A 45 0.65 6.89 0.05
CA ARG A 45 0.95 7.98 0.98
C ARG A 45 -0.34 8.43 1.63
N ILE A 46 -0.45 8.18 2.93
CA ILE A 46 -1.60 8.57 3.75
C ILE A 46 -1.26 9.91 4.42
N PRO A 47 -2.09 10.96 4.26
CA PRO A 47 -1.88 12.24 4.94
C PRO A 47 -1.91 12.10 6.46
N PRO A 48 -1.26 13.03 7.20
CA PRO A 48 -1.39 13.10 8.65
C PRO A 48 -2.86 13.16 9.10
N ASP A 49 -3.13 12.58 10.26
CA ASP A 49 -4.46 12.54 10.90
C ASP A 49 -5.57 11.88 10.08
N TYR A 50 -5.21 11.15 9.03
CA TYR A 50 -6.15 10.44 8.18
C TYR A 50 -6.00 8.92 8.29
N ARG A 51 -7.12 8.21 8.09
CA ARG A 51 -7.18 6.75 8.01
C ARG A 51 -7.55 6.36 6.59
N PHE A 52 -6.87 5.37 6.04
CA PHE A 52 -7.26 4.81 4.74
C PHE A 52 -8.74 4.34 4.79
N PRO A 53 -9.57 4.69 3.80
CA PRO A 53 -11.04 4.67 3.95
C PRO A 53 -11.65 3.28 4.13
N TYR A 54 -10.96 2.21 3.74
CA TYR A 54 -11.43 0.84 3.87
C TYR A 54 -10.30 -0.13 4.24
N GLY A 55 -10.65 -1.21 4.93
CA GLY A 55 -9.80 -2.38 5.12
C GLY A 55 -10.24 -3.50 4.16
N HIS A 56 -9.40 -4.51 4.00
CA HIS A 56 -9.73 -5.69 3.23
C HIS A 56 -8.87 -6.87 3.70
N THR A 57 -9.30 -8.07 3.35
CA THR A 57 -8.61 -9.32 3.64
C THR A 57 -8.28 -10.01 2.32
N HIS A 58 -7.04 -10.48 2.18
CA HIS A 58 -6.66 -11.36 1.09
C HIS A 58 -7.01 -12.81 1.41
N LYS A 59 -7.59 -13.51 0.42
CA LYS A 59 -7.96 -14.92 0.56
C LYS A 59 -6.75 -15.86 0.45
N GLU A 60 -5.78 -15.53 -0.41
CA GLU A 60 -4.71 -16.45 -0.81
C GLU A 60 -3.31 -15.85 -0.67
N GLN A 61 -3.14 -14.56 -0.97
CA GLN A 61 -1.83 -13.89 -0.97
C GLN A 61 -1.58 -13.22 0.37
N GLU A 62 -0.38 -13.39 0.92
CA GLU A 62 0.10 -12.50 1.98
C GLU A 62 0.40 -11.10 1.42
N GLU A 63 0.34 -10.09 2.28
CA GLU A 63 0.72 -8.72 1.96
C GLU A 63 1.82 -8.24 2.90
N VAL A 64 2.80 -7.51 2.36
CA VAL A 64 3.91 -6.96 3.15
C VAL A 64 3.96 -5.45 2.97
N PHE A 65 3.81 -4.73 4.08
CA PHE A 65 3.96 -3.28 4.14
C PHE A 65 5.35 -2.92 4.66
N VAL A 66 6.05 -2.04 3.93
CA VAL A 66 7.30 -1.44 4.39
C VAL A 66 7.07 0.05 4.58
N VAL A 67 7.22 0.55 5.80
CA VAL A 67 7.07 1.98 6.08
C VAL A 67 8.33 2.71 5.65
N VAL A 68 8.31 3.34 4.48
CA VAL A 68 9.50 4.02 3.91
C VAL A 68 9.68 5.46 4.40
N GLY A 69 8.68 6.02 5.08
CA GLY A 69 8.73 7.38 5.65
C GLY A 69 7.56 7.65 6.58
N GLY A 70 7.77 8.57 7.53
CA GLY A 70 6.77 8.90 8.55
C GLY A 70 6.57 7.81 9.61
N SER A 71 5.42 7.87 10.27
CA SER A 71 4.93 6.94 11.28
C SER A 71 3.41 6.95 11.30
N GLY A 72 2.79 5.95 11.90
CA GLY A 72 1.34 5.85 11.98
C GLY A 72 0.88 4.67 12.79
N ARG A 73 -0.36 4.23 12.51
CA ARG A 73 -0.97 3.07 13.15
C ARG A 73 -1.61 2.18 12.09
N MET A 74 -1.50 0.87 12.27
CA MET A 74 -2.19 -0.13 11.45
C MET A 74 -3.20 -0.87 12.32
N LYS A 75 -4.46 -0.98 11.85
CA LYS A 75 -5.50 -1.81 12.47
C LYS A 75 -5.47 -3.17 11.77
N LEU A 76 -5.16 -4.22 12.51
CA LEU A 76 -5.08 -5.61 12.04
C LEU A 76 -5.91 -6.45 13.00
N ASP A 77 -6.92 -7.18 12.51
CA ASP A 77 -7.90 -7.86 13.36
C ASP A 77 -8.44 -6.93 14.47
N ASP A 78 -8.35 -7.39 15.73
CA ASP A 78 -8.74 -6.65 16.94
C ASP A 78 -7.63 -5.75 17.49
N GLU A 79 -6.45 -5.71 16.88
CA GLU A 79 -5.29 -4.97 17.35
C GLU A 79 -5.03 -3.66 16.57
N ILE A 80 -4.47 -2.67 17.26
CA ILE A 80 -3.89 -1.47 16.64
C ILE A 80 -2.42 -1.44 16.99
N VAL A 81 -1.56 -1.52 15.97
CA VAL A 81 -0.11 -1.49 16.13
C VAL A 81 0.44 -0.15 15.69
N GLU A 82 1.41 0.39 16.42
CA GLU A 82 2.19 1.55 15.99
C GLU A 82 3.26 1.11 14.99
N VAL A 83 3.46 1.92 13.96
CA VAL A 83 4.50 1.70 12.95
C VAL A 83 5.31 2.96 12.73
N LYS A 84 6.60 2.80 12.52
CA LYS A 84 7.54 3.87 12.18
C LYS A 84 8.39 3.47 10.98
N LYS A 85 9.11 4.44 10.43
CA LYS A 85 10.02 4.24 9.32
C LYS A 85 10.91 3.00 9.52
N TRP A 86 10.91 2.15 8.50
CA TRP A 86 11.58 0.86 8.37
C TRP A 86 10.99 -0.30 9.15
N ASP A 87 9.85 -0.12 9.82
CA ASP A 87 9.05 -1.27 10.23
C ASP A 87 8.49 -1.98 8.99
N VAL A 88 8.48 -3.31 9.07
CA VAL A 88 7.94 -4.20 8.05
C VAL A 88 6.84 -5.03 8.69
N VAL A 89 5.63 -4.96 8.13
CA VAL A 89 4.46 -5.67 8.63
C VAL A 89 4.02 -6.68 7.56
N ARG A 90 4.07 -7.96 7.90
CA ARG A 90 3.50 -9.04 7.11
C ARG A 90 2.07 -9.30 7.58
N VAL A 91 1.13 -9.33 6.65
CA VAL A 91 -0.27 -9.67 6.86
C VAL A 91 -0.54 -11.00 6.14
N PRO A 92 -0.82 -12.10 6.86
CA PRO A 92 -1.13 -13.37 6.21
C PRO A 92 -2.54 -13.35 5.57
N PRO A 93 -2.85 -14.31 4.69
CA PRO A 93 -4.21 -14.46 4.20
C PRO A 93 -5.20 -14.70 5.35
N GLY A 94 -6.37 -14.08 5.29
CA GLY A 94 -7.42 -14.23 6.30
C GLY A 94 -7.38 -13.27 7.49
N THR A 95 -6.38 -12.39 7.56
CA THR A 95 -6.30 -11.25 8.50
C THR A 95 -7.14 -10.06 8.05
#